data_AF-A0A496VI23-F1
#
_entry.id   AF-A0A496VI23-F1
#
_cell.length_a   1.000
_cell.length_b   1.000
_cell.length_c   1.000
_cell.angle_alpha   90.00
_cell.angle_beta   90.00
_cell.angle_gamma   90.00
#
_symmetry.space_group_name_H-M   'P 1'
#
loop_
_entity.id
_entity.type
_entity.pdbx_description
1 polymer ?
#
loop_
_entity_poly.entity_id
_entity_poly.type
_entity_poly.pdbx_seq_one_letter_code
_entity_poly.pdbx_strand_id
1 'polypeptide(L)' 'PISDEIIQKASALRQQKKMSLGDALIAATALIHGLTLVTSNVKDFEWIEDLSVLDPLKN' A
#
# COMPACT_ATOMS: atom_id res chain seq x y z
N PRO A 1 -1.53 15.37 0.14
CA PRO A 1 -2.65 15.50 -0.82
C PRO A 1 -2.70 14.27 -1.72
N ILE A 2 -3.89 13.83 -2.16
CA ILE A 2 -4.00 12.73 -3.12
C ILE A 2 -3.75 13.31 -4.53
N SER A 3 -2.80 12.74 -5.27
CA SER A 3 -2.48 13.08 -6.66
C SER A 3 -3.07 12.05 -7.62
N ASP A 4 -3.17 12.42 -8.91
CA ASP A 4 -3.58 11.49 -9.97
C ASP A 4 -2.66 10.27 -10.06
N GLU A 5 -1.36 10.44 -9.80
CA GLU A 5 -0.39 9.34 -9.76
C GLU A 5 -0.74 8.31 -8.66
N ILE A 6 -1.10 8.79 -7.46
CA ILE A 6 -1.56 7.93 -6.36
C ILE A 6 -2.84 7.21 -6.75
N ILE A 7 -3.79 7.89 -7.40
CA ILE A 7 -5.05 7.30 -7.85
C ILE A 7 -4.80 6.20 -8.89
N GLN A 8 -3.94 6.45 -9.88
CA GLN A 8 -3.59 5.47 -10.91
C GLN A 8 -2.89 4.25 -10.30
N LYS A 9 -1.92 4.47 -9.41
CA LYS A 9 -1.21 3.38 -8.73
C LYS A 9 -2.17 2.56 -7.84
N ALA A 10 -3.05 3.20 -7.08
CA ALA A 10 -4.07 2.52 -6.29
C ALA A 10 -5.04 1.70 -7.16
N SER A 11 -5.44 2.22 -8.32
CA SER A 11 -6.25 1.50 -9.30
C SER A 11 -5.52 0.26 -9.83
N ALA A 12 -4.25 0.39 -10.20
CA ALA A 12 -3.42 -0.71 -10.69
C ALA A 12 -3.24 -1.81 -9.63
N LEU A 13 -3.05 -1.45 -8.35
CA LEU A 13 -2.99 -2.44 -7.26
C LEU A 13 -4.31 -3.21 -7.13
N ARG A 14 -5.46 -2.51 -7.19
CA ARG A 14 -6.79 -3.15 -7.12
C ARG A 14 -7.10 -4.07 -8.29
N GLN A 15 -6.51 -3.80 -9.45
CA GLN A 15 -6.62 -4.67 -10.63
C GLN A 15 -5.80 -5.96 -10.48
N GLN A 16 -4.68 -5.92 -9.78
CA GLN A 16 -3.83 -7.09 -9.53
C GLN A 16 -4.40 -7.99 -8.43
N LYS A 17 -4.93 -7.40 -7.35
CA LYS A 17 -5.53 -8.15 -6.25
C LYS A 17 -6.66 -7.37 -5.61
N LYS A 18 -7.70 -8.10 -5.18
CA LYS A 18 -8.81 -7.52 -4.42
C LYS A 18 -8.28 -6.88 -3.13
N MET A 19 -8.48 -5.58 -3.01
CA MET A 19 -8.16 -4.79 -1.82
C MET A 19 -9.17 -3.64 -1.66
N SER A 20 -9.31 -3.12 -0.44
CA SER A 20 -10.19 -1.97 -0.18
C SER A 20 -9.64 -0.71 -0.85
N LEU A 21 -10.50 0.30 -1.05
CA LEU A 21 -10.06 1.60 -1.58
C LEU A 21 -9.02 2.26 -0.65
N GLY A 22 -9.24 2.18 0.67
CA GLY A 22 -8.33 2.74 1.66
C GLY A 22 -6.95 2.09 1.59
N ASP A 23 -6.90 0.76 1.61
CA ASP A 23 -5.64 0.00 1.53
C ASP A 23 -4.86 0.31 0.24
N ALA A 24 -5.58 0.44 -0.88
CA ALA A 24 -4.98 0.78 -2.16
C ALA A 24 -4.33 2.17 -2.14
N LEU A 25 -5.02 3.15 -1.54
CA LEU A 25 -4.53 4.52 -1.45
C LEU A 25 -3.31 4.63 -0.54
N ILE A 26 -3.32 3.98 0.63
CA ILE A 26 -2.17 4.02 1.56
C ILE A 26 -0.96 3.29 0.98
N ALA A 27 -1.16 2.14 0.34
CA ALA A 27 -0.08 1.40 -0.32
C ALA A 27 0.52 2.18 -1.50
N ALA A 28 -0.33 2.76 -2.35
CA ALA A 28 0.10 3.60 -3.46
C ALA A 28 0.88 4.83 -2.98
N THR A 29 0.39 5.50 -1.93
CA THR A 29 1.09 6.65 -1.33
C THR A 29 2.46 6.24 -0.80
N ALA A 30 2.54 5.13 -0.07
CA ALA A 30 3.80 4.62 0.46
C ALA A 30 4.80 4.26 -0.65
N LEU A 31 4.35 3.58 -1.70
CA LEU A 31 5.20 3.25 -2.86
C LEU A 31 5.75 4.48 -3.57
N ILE A 32 4.89 5.44 -3.91
CA ILE A 32 5.28 6.63 -4.69
C ILE A 32 6.28 7.50 -3.90
N HIS A 33 6.11 7.59 -2.59
CA HIS A 33 6.97 8.40 -1.73
C HIS A 33 8.13 7.61 -1.10
N GLY A 34 8.27 6.31 -1.40
CA GLY A 34 9.31 5.46 -0.81
C GLY A 34 9.23 5.35 0.71
N LEU A 35 8.01 5.32 1.26
CA LEU A 35 7.76 5.27 2.70
C LEU A 35 7.52 3.83 3.17
N THR A 36 7.86 3.57 4.43
CA THR A 36 7.47 2.33 5.11
C THR A 36 6.02 2.41 5.58
N LEU A 37 5.18 1.47 5.15
CA LEU A 37 3.83 1.32 5.65
C LEU A 37 3.85 0.57 6.99
N VAL A 38 3.45 1.26 8.06
CA VAL A 38 3.32 0.66 9.40
C VAL A 38 1.90 0.14 9.58
N THR A 39 1.72 -1.16 9.76
CA THR A 39 0.40 -1.81 9.90
C THR A 39 0.49 -3.16 10.59
N SER A 40 -0.54 -3.55 11.35
CA SER A 40 -0.69 -4.91 11.88
C SER A 40 -1.25 -5.90 10.86
N ASN A 41 -1.74 -5.42 9.70
CA ASN A 41 -2.39 -6.24 8.67
C ASN A 41 -1.40 -6.58 7.54
N VAL A 42 -0.17 -6.94 7.88
CA VAL A 42 0.95 -7.09 6.93
C VAL A 42 0.62 -8.00 5.74
N LYS A 43 -0.10 -9.10 5.98
CA LYS A 43 -0.52 -10.08 4.94
C LYS A 43 -1.31 -9.48 3.78
N ASP A 44 -2.03 -8.39 4.02
CA ASP A 44 -2.81 -7.72 2.98
C ASP A 44 -1.92 -6.94 1.99
N PHE A 45 -0.68 -6.64 2.38
CA PHE A 45 0.28 -5.81 1.65
C PHE A 45 1.53 -6.58 1.18
N GLU A 46 1.82 -7.77 1.73
CA GLU A 46 3.01 -8.60 1.42
C GLU A 46 3.19 -8.95 -0.07
N TRP A 47 2.12 -8.93 -0.85
CA TRP A 47 2.16 -9.24 -2.28
C TRP A 47 2.60 -8.05 -3.15
N ILE A 48 2.69 -6.86 -2.58
CA ILE A 48 3.02 -5.63 -3.30
C ILE A 48 4.53 -5.50 -3.34
N GLU A 49 5.11 -5.74 -4.52
CA GLU A 49 6.55 -5.56 -4.76
C GLU A 49 6.99 -4.13 -4.43
N ASP A 50 8.20 -4.00 -3.87
CA ASP A 50 8.85 -2.75 -3.44
C ASP A 50 8.14 -1.97 -2.33
N LEU A 51 7.03 -2.48 -1.76
CA LEU A 51 6.40 -1.88 -0.59
C LEU A 51 7.09 -2.34 0.69
N SER A 52 7.74 -1.41 1.38
CA SER A 52 8.28 -1.67 2.72
C SER A 52 7.14 -1.69 3.75
N VAL A 53 6.99 -2.79 4.47
CA VAL A 53 5.94 -2.96 5.49
C VAL A 53 6.56 -3.30 6.83
N LEU A 54 6.14 -2.60 7.89
CA LEU A 54 6.55 -2.84 9.27
C LEU A 54 5.34 -3.17 10.13
N ASP A 55 5.40 -4.30 10.83
CA ASP A 55 4.42 -4.64 11.87
C ASP A 55 4.86 -4.04 13.21
N PRO A 56 4.16 -3.02 13.75
CA PRO A 56 4.54 -2.42 15.03
C PRO A 56 4.26 -3.34 16.23
N LEU A 57 3.52 -4.44 16.03
CA LEU A 57 3.16 -5.38 17.10
C LEU A 57 4.03 -6.65 17.09
N LYS A 58 4.87 -6.83 16.06
CA LYS A 58 5.90 -7.88 16.06
C LYS A 58 7.16 -7.35 16.74
N ASN A 59 7.60 -8.07 17.77
CA ASN A 59 8.86 -7.87 18.47
C ASN A 59 10.02 -8.54 17.71
#